data_AF-A0A0R0AL94-F1
#
_entry.id   AF-A0A0R0AL94-F1
#
_cell.length_a   1.000
_cell.length_b   1.000
_cell.length_c   1.000
_cell.angle_alpha   90.00
_cell.angle_beta   90.00
_cell.angle_gamma   90.00
#
_symmetry.space_group_name_H-M   'P 1'
#
loop_
_entity.id
_entity.type
_entity.pdbx_description
1 polymer ?
#
loop_
_entity_poly.entity_id
_entity_poly.type
_entity_poly.pdbx_seq_one_letter_code
_entity_poly.pdbx_strand_id
1 'polypeptide(L)' 'MMDRQRVGGSDTNPIYRISETANGQSRDKYVVGDTGVAFDTLEAAEAAARELDALTPPRR' A
#
# COMPACT_ATOMS: atom_id res chain seq x y z
N MET A 1 17.20 5.35 -4.05
CA MET A 1 16.26 6.10 -3.19
C MET A 1 14.91 5.47 -3.42
N MET A 2 14.23 4.99 -2.37
CA MET A 2 12.87 4.44 -2.52
C MET A 2 11.89 5.60 -2.50
N ASP A 3 11.39 6.00 -3.68
CA ASP A 3 10.30 6.96 -3.80
C ASP A 3 9.00 6.26 -3.42
N ARG A 4 8.44 6.65 -2.27
CA ARG A 4 7.15 6.17 -1.77
C ARG A 4 6.11 7.28 -1.94
N GLN A 5 5.22 7.16 -2.92
CA GLN A 5 4.16 8.12 -3.17
C GLN A 5 2.85 7.62 -2.58
N ARG A 6 2.16 8.41 -1.73
CA ARG A 6 0.80 8.05 -1.30
C ARG A 6 -0.13 8.14 -2.51
N VAL A 7 -0.80 7.04 -2.83
CA VAL A 7 -1.70 6.93 -3.99
C VAL A 7 -3.15 6.63 -3.60
N GLY A 8 -3.41 6.26 -2.35
CA GLY A 8 -4.77 5.98 -1.89
C GLY A 8 -4.84 5.56 -0.42
N GLY A 9 -5.91 4.86 -0.06
CA GLY A 9 -6.15 4.30 1.28
C GLY A 9 -6.76 5.25 2.30
N SER A 10 -7.25 4.67 3.39
CA SER A 10 -7.80 5.39 4.55
C SER A 10 -6.71 6.10 5.36
N ASP A 11 -7.10 6.99 6.28
CA ASP A 11 -6.16 7.63 7.23
C ASP A 11 -5.48 6.59 8.14
N THR A 12 -6.20 5.54 8.52
CA THR A 12 -5.65 4.42 9.31
C THR A 12 -4.75 3.50 8.50
N ASN A 13 -5.06 3.30 7.21
CA ASN A 13 -4.39 2.36 6.31
C ASN A 13 -4.06 3.05 4.96
N PRO A 14 -3.07 3.97 4.94
CA PRO A 14 -2.71 4.70 3.72
C PRO A 14 -1.98 3.78 2.73
N ILE A 15 -2.20 3.93 1.43
CA ILE A 15 -1.55 3.12 0.38
C ILE A 15 -0.44 3.92 -0.26
N TYR A 16 0.75 3.34 -0.31
CA TYR A 16 1.95 3.91 -0.92
C TYR A 16 2.36 3.13 -2.15
N ARG A 17 2.53 3.81 -3.29
CA ARG A 17 3.22 3.27 -4.46
C ARG A 17 4.73 3.40 -4.24
N ILE A 18 5.43 2.29 -4.41
CA ILE A 18 6.87 2.16 -4.37
C ILE A 18 7.31 1.70 -5.75
N SER A 19 8.11 2.52 -6.41
CA SER A 19 8.74 2.11 -7.66
C SER A 19 10.11 1.52 -7.34
N GLU A 20 10.26 0.21 -7.49
CA GLU A 20 11.52 -0.49 -7.29
C GLU A 20 12.09 -0.93 -8.65
N THR A 21 13.35 -0.61 -8.90
CA THR A 21 14.07 -1.12 -10.08
C THR A 21 14.81 -2.39 -9.69
N ALA A 22 14.26 -3.54 -10.06
CA ALA A 22 14.88 -4.85 -9.86
C ALA A 22 15.38 -5.39 -11.21
N ASN A 23 16.67 -5.70 -11.30
CA ASN A 23 17.30 -6.31 -12.48
C ASN A 23 17.08 -5.51 -13.79
N GLY A 24 17.06 -4.18 -13.72
CA GLY A 24 16.82 -3.29 -14.86
C GLY A 24 15.35 -3.12 -15.25
N GLN A 25 14.42 -3.77 -14.55
CA GLN A 25 12.98 -3.58 -14.73
C GLN A 25 12.42 -2.75 -13.57
N SER A 26 11.84 -1.59 -13.90
CA SER A 26 11.07 -0.81 -12.93
C SER A 26 9.72 -1.49 -12.71
N ARG A 27 9.47 -1.91 -11.47
CA ARG A 27 8.19 -2.46 -11.02
C ARG A 27 7.58 -1.55 -9.98
N ASP A 28 6.30 -1.27 -10.15
CA ASP A 28 5.51 -0.59 -9.15
C ASP A 28 4.93 -1.62 -8.19
N LYS A 29 5.13 -1.37 -6.90
CA LYS A 29 4.51 -2.11 -5.80
C LYS A 29 3.67 -1.15 -4.97
N TYR A 30 2.59 -1.65 -4.40
CA TYR A 30 1.65 -0.89 -3.59
C TYR A 30 1.67 -1.44 -2.17
N VAL A 31 2.10 -0.64 -1.21
CA VAL A 31 2.24 -1.03 0.19
C VAL A 31 1.13 -0.40 1.00
N VAL A 32 0.45 -1.21 1.82
CA VAL A 32 -0.62 -0.74 2.70
C VAL A 32 -0.02 -0.38 4.07
N GLY A 33 0.02 0.90 4.39
CA GLY A 33 0.41 1.44 5.68
C GLY A 33 1.77 0.94 6.15
N ASP A 34 1.86 0.67 7.45
CA ASP A 34 3.01 0.04 8.09
C ASP A 34 2.86 -1.49 8.21
N THR A 35 1.93 -2.10 7.46
CA THR A 35 1.68 -3.55 7.54
C THR A 35 2.82 -4.39 6.97
N GLY A 36 3.70 -3.77 6.18
CA GLY A 36 4.77 -4.45 5.46
C GLY A 36 4.28 -5.29 4.28
N VAL A 37 2.97 -5.30 3.98
CA VAL A 37 2.40 -6.04 2.87
C VAL A 37 2.47 -5.22 1.59
N ALA A 38 3.13 -5.77 0.57
CA ALA A 38 3.27 -5.17 -0.76
C ALA A 38 2.48 -5.96 -1.80
N PHE A 39 1.73 -5.25 -2.62
CA PHE A 39 0.91 -5.77 -3.71
C PHE A 39 1.48 -5.34 -5.05
N ASP A 40 1.29 -6.14 -6.10
CA ASP A 40 1.71 -5.77 -7.45
C ASP A 40 0.69 -4.89 -8.18
N THR A 41 -0.54 -4.76 -7.64
CA THR A 41 -1.60 -3.90 -8.20
C THR A 41 -2.21 -2.99 -7.13
N LEU A 42 -2.70 -1.82 -7.57
CA LEU A 42 -3.38 -0.86 -6.69
C LEU A 42 -4.68 -1.44 -6.14
N GLU A 43 -5.47 -2.11 -6.98
CA GLU A 43 -6.77 -2.69 -6.61
C GLU A 43 -6.63 -3.71 -5.48
N ALA A 44 -5.59 -4.56 -5.51
CA ALA A 44 -5.33 -5.52 -4.43
C ALA A 44 -4.92 -4.82 -3.12
N ALA A 45 -4.11 -3.75 -3.22
CA ALA A 45 -3.77 -2.94 -2.05
C ALA A 45 -4.99 -2.21 -1.47
N GLU A 46 -5.90 -1.73 -2.32
CA GLU A 46 -7.15 -1.08 -1.88
C GLU A 46 -8.10 -2.07 -1.22
N ALA A 47 -8.26 -3.26 -1.79
CA ALA A 47 -9.05 -4.33 -1.18
C ALA A 47 -8.50 -4.68 0.21
N ALA A 48 -7.19 -4.91 0.33
CA ALA A 48 -6.55 -5.21 1.61
C ALA A 48 -6.67 -4.07 2.62
N ALA A 49 -6.46 -2.81 2.18
CA ALA A 49 -6.60 -1.65 3.05
C ALA A 49 -8.03 -1.52 3.59
N ARG A 50 -9.04 -1.82 2.77
CA ARG A 50 -10.45 -1.83 3.17
C ARG A 50 -10.78 -2.96 4.14
N GLU A 51 -10.21 -4.14 3.94
CA GLU A 51 -10.36 -5.27 4.88
C GLU A 51 -9.70 -4.95 6.22
N LEU A 52 -8.50 -4.37 6.21
CA LEU A 52 -7.82 -3.87 7.40
C LEU A 52 -8.63 -2.79 8.13
N ASP A 53 -9.26 -1.88 7.40
CA ASP A 53 -10.15 -0.87 7.97
C ASP A 53 -11.37 -1.50 8.65
N ALA A 54 -11.97 -2.52 8.04
CA ALA A 54 -13.07 -3.28 8.65
C ALA A 54 -12.63 -4.09 9.89
N LEU A 55 -11.39 -4.57 9.92
CA LEU A 55 -10.82 -5.32 11.05
C LEU A 55 -10.32 -4.43 12.19
N THR A 56 -10.02 -3.16 11.91
CA THR A 56 -9.52 -2.20 12.90
C THR A 56 -10.66 -1.25 13.27
N PRO A 57 -11.47 -1.54 14.32
CA PRO A 57 -12.52 -0.61 14.72
C PRO A 57 -11.91 0.77 15.00
N PRO A 58 -12.62 1.87 14.68
CA PRO A 58 -12.12 3.21 14.98
C PRO A 58 -11.76 3.26 16.46
N ARG A 59 -10.48 3.53 16.76
CA ARG A 59 -10.04 3.78 18.14
C ARG A 59 -10.77 5.04 18.60
N ARG A 60 -11.85 4.81 19.36
CA ARG A 60 -12.68 5.85 19.98
C ARG A 60 -11.98 6.44 21.20
#